data_AF-A0A2D7GC12-F1
#
_entry.id   AF-A0A2D7GC12-F1
#
_cell.length_a   1.000
_cell.length_b   1.000
_cell.length_c   1.000
_cell.angle_alpha   90.00
_cell.angle_beta   90.00
_cell.angle_gamma   90.00
#
_symmetry.space_group_name_H-M   'P 1'
#
loop_
_entity.id
_entity.type
_entity.pdbx_description
1 polymer ?
#
loop_
_entity_poly.entity_id
_entity_poly.type
_entity_poly.pdbx_seq_one_letter_code
_entity_poly.pdbx_strand_id
1 'polypeptide(L)' 'MSARLLTVGFSLLIGIATTTLMVILGSVGWNGSIFIGLITTVMVGAFLNWILFLPLPPIENGRIKTE' A
#
# COMPACT_ATOMS: atom_id res chain seq x y z
N MET A 1 1.14 -13.53 12.35
CA MET A 1 0.47 -12.30 12.82
C MET A 1 1.39 -11.08 12.74
N SER A 2 2.66 -11.17 13.16
CA SER A 2 3.63 -10.06 13.11
C SER A 2 3.83 -9.43 11.72
N ALA A 3 4.01 -10.22 10.66
CA ALA A 3 4.27 -9.71 9.31
C ALA A 3 3.12 -8.83 8.76
N ARG A 4 1.86 -9.22 8.99
CA ARG A 4 0.69 -8.43 8.57
C ARG A 4 0.59 -7.10 9.33
N LEU A 5 0.93 -7.11 10.63
CA LEU A 5 0.99 -5.89 11.44
C LEU A 5 2.08 -4.93 10.92
N LEU A 6 3.24 -5.46 10.56
CA LEU A 6 4.32 -4.67 9.96
C LEU A 6 3.89 -4.06 8.63
N THR A 7 3.19 -4.81 7.77
CA THR A 7 2.63 -4.29 6.52
C THR A 7 1.68 -3.11 6.76
N VAL A 8 0.79 -3.22 7.75
CA VAL A 8 -0.10 -2.12 8.13
C VAL A 8 0.72 -0.90 8.61
N GLY A 9 1.71 -1.12 9.48
CA GLY A 9 2.60 -0.06 9.94
C GLY A 9 3.34 0.67 8.81
N PHE A 10 3.91 -0.07 7.86
CA PHE A 10 4.56 0.52 6.69
C PHE A 10 3.59 1.31 5.80
N SER A 11 2.39 0.77 5.54
CA SER A 11 1.39 1.47 4.75
C SER A 11 0.92 2.78 5.39
N LEU A 12 0.84 2.82 6.73
CA LEU A 12 0.52 4.04 7.47
C LEU A 12 1.63 5.08 7.35
N LEU A 13 2.90 4.67 7.52
CA LEU A 13 4.05 5.57 7.36
C LEU A 13 4.12 6.17 5.96
N ILE A 14 3.84 5.37 4.93
CA ILE A 14 3.80 5.85 3.54
C ILE A 14 2.69 6.89 3.36
N GLY A 15 1.48 6.65 3.86
CA GLY A 15 0.40 7.64 3.74
C GLY A 15 0.69 8.94 4.50
N ILE A 16 1.28 8.87 5.69
CA ILE A 16 1.73 10.06 6.44
C ILE A 16 2.77 10.85 5.63
N ALA A 17 3.75 10.15 5.03
CA ALA A 17 4.75 10.77 4.18
C ALA A 17 4.10 11.44 2.95
N THR A 18 3.12 10.78 2.32
CA THR A 18 2.38 11.34 1.18
C THR A 18 1.58 12.58 1.57
N THR A 19 0.85 12.57 2.69
CA THR A 19 0.16 13.76 3.20
C THR A 19 1.14 14.90 3.46
N THR A 20 2.24 14.62 4.15
CA THR A 20 3.25 15.62 4.50
C THR A 20 3.84 16.25 3.23
N LEU A 21 4.20 15.43 2.24
CA LEU A 21 4.73 15.89 0.96
C LEU A 21 3.71 16.77 0.22
N MET A 22 2.45 16.36 0.15
CA MET A 22 1.38 17.13 -0.51
C MET A 22 1.15 18.48 0.17
N VAL A 23 1.20 18.53 1.50
CA VAL A 23 1.12 19.79 2.27
C VAL A 23 2.32 20.70 1.97
N ILE A 24 3.54 20.15 1.97
CA ILE A 24 4.77 20.93 1.69
C ILE A 24 4.77 21.46 0.25
N LEU A 25 4.35 20.66 -0.72
CA LEU A 25 4.25 21.07 -2.11
C LEU A 25 3.14 22.09 -2.37
N GLY A 26 2.23 22.29 -1.40
CA GLY A 26 1.09 23.19 -1.52
C GLY A 26 0.13 22.82 -2.65
N SER A 27 0.19 21.59 -3.17
CA SER A 27 -0.55 21.17 -4.36
C SER A 27 -2.04 20.98 -4.09
N VAL A 28 -2.38 20.63 -2.84
CA VAL A 28 -3.75 20.37 -2.38
C VAL A 28 -3.91 20.98 -0.99
N GLY A 29 -5.07 21.61 -0.74
CA GLY A 29 -5.41 22.13 0.59
C GLY A 29 -5.33 21.05 1.68
N TRP A 30 -5.17 21.47 2.94
CA TRP A 30 -4.84 20.58 4.06
C TRP A 30 -5.77 19.36 4.18
N ASN A 31 -7.08 19.58 4.02
CA ASN A 31 -8.08 18.51 4.04
C ASN A 31 -7.89 17.49 2.91
N GLY A 32 -7.58 17.96 1.70
CA GLY A 32 -7.36 17.09 0.55
C GLY A 32 -6.07 16.28 0.69
N SER A 33 -5.01 16.87 1.24
CA SER A 33 -3.75 16.16 1.50
C SER A 33 -3.90 15.03 2.53
N ILE A 34 -4.71 15.24 3.57
CA ILE A 34 -5.03 14.20 4.56
C ILE A 34 -5.86 13.09 3.91
N PHE A 35 -6.87 13.45 3.12
CA PHE A 35 -7.71 12.48 2.42
C PHE A 35 -6.89 11.62 1.44
N ILE A 36 -6.00 12.24 0.66
CA ILE A 36 -5.09 11.53 -0.25
C ILE A 36 -4.20 10.56 0.52
N GLY A 37 -3.57 10.99 1.62
CA GLY A 37 -2.72 10.10 2.40
C GLY A 37 -3.46 8.91 3.00
N LEU A 38 -4.70 9.09 3.46
CA LEU A 38 -5.55 7.99 3.91
C LEU A 38 -5.84 6.99 2.78
N ILE A 39 -6.19 7.49 1.59
CA ILE A 39 -6.37 6.64 0.40
C ILE A 39 -5.07 5.89 0.10
N THR A 40 -3.93 6.58 0.11
CA THR A 40 -2.63 5.98 -0.15
C THR A 40 -2.31 4.87 0.86
N THR A 41 -2.56 5.08 2.15
CA THR A 41 -2.38 4.04 3.17
C THR A 41 -3.23 2.80 2.87
N VAL A 42 -4.51 2.98 2.56
CA VAL A 42 -5.40 1.84 2.27
C VAL A 42 -4.95 1.09 1.01
N MET A 43 -4.63 1.82 -0.06
CA MET A 43 -4.21 1.22 -1.33
C MET A 43 -2.89 0.47 -1.19
N VAL A 44 -1.89 1.09 -0.56
CA VAL A 44 -0.57 0.48 -0.35
C VAL A 44 -0.68 -0.71 0.61
N GLY A 45 -1.48 -0.59 1.67
CA GLY A 45 -1.73 -1.69 2.60
C GLY A 45 -2.35 -2.90 1.92
N ALA A 46 -3.40 -2.68 1.10
CA ALA A 46 -4.03 -3.73 0.33
C ALA A 46 -3.07 -4.37 -0.68
N PHE A 47 -2.29 -3.55 -1.40
CA PHE A 47 -1.30 -4.00 -2.37
C PHE A 47 -0.19 -4.84 -1.74
N LEU A 48 0.40 -4.36 -0.66
CA LEU A 48 1.44 -5.09 0.07
C LEU A 48 0.88 -6.39 0.68
N ASN A 49 -0.35 -6.36 1.20
CA ASN A 49 -0.98 -7.57 1.73
C ASN A 49 -1.23 -8.60 0.62
N TRP A 50 -1.65 -8.16 -0.57
CA TRP A 50 -1.84 -9.03 -1.73
C TRP A 50 -0.51 -9.67 -2.17
N ILE A 51 0.55 -8.87 -2.37
CA ILE A 51 1.85 -9.38 -2.83
C ILE A 51 2.48 -10.34 -1.83
N LEU A 52 2.46 -9.99 -0.54
CA LEU A 52 3.21 -10.73 0.48
C LEU A 52 2.48 -11.96 1.00
N PHE A 53 1.15 -11.99 0.93
CA PHE A 53 0.34 -13.05 1.54
C PHE A 53 -0.61 -13.77 0.57
N LEU A 54 -0.76 -13.30 -0.67
CA LEU A 54 -1.39 -14.03 -1.76
C LEU A 54 -0.42 -14.13 -2.95
N PRO A 55 0.68 -14.88 -2.82
CA PRO A 55 1.58 -15.10 -3.95
C PRO A 55 0.80 -15.73 -5.10
N LEU A 56 1.01 -15.19 -6.31
CA LEU A 56 0.42 -15.75 -7.51
C LEU A 56 0.95 -17.18 -7.71
N PRO A 57 0.11 -18.10 -8.20
CA PRO A 57 0.55 -19.46 -8.49
C PRO A 57 1.69 -19.43 -9.52
N PRO A 58 2.71 -20.29 -9.37
CA PRO A 58 3.84 -20.27 -10.27
C PRO A 58 3.41 -20.61 -11.71
N ILE A 59 3.92 -19.83 -12.66
CA ILE A 59 3.69 -20.07 -14.09
C ILE A 59 4.88 -20.86 -14.61
N GLU A 60 4.64 -22.06 -15.13
CA GLU A 60 5.67 -22.93 -15.72
C GLU A 60 5.24 -23.26 -17.16
N ASN A 61 6.08 -22.93 -18.15
CA ASN A 61 5.79 -23.07 -19.59
C ASN A 61 4.45 -22.45 -20.04
N GLY A 62 4.14 -21.23 -19.58
CA GLY A 62 2.93 -20.49 -19.98
C GLY A 62 1.62 -21.05 -19.43
N ARG A 63 1.69 -22.03 -18.50
CA ARG A 63 0.53 -22.58 -17.81
C ARG A 63 0.65 -22.28 -16.32
N ILE A 64 -0.48 -21.96 -15.69
CA ILE A 64 -0.57 -21.87 -14.24
C ILE A 64 -0.36 -23.28 -13.70
N LYS A 65 0.70 -23.48 -12.91
CA LYS A 65 0.95 -24.74 -12.22
C LYS A 65 -0.12 -24.88 -11.14
N THR A 66 -1.18 -25.57 -11.51
CA THR A 66 -2.21 -26.07 -10.59
C THR A 66 -1.71 -27.44 -10.17
N GLU A 67 -1.30 -27.57 -8.91
CA GLU A 67 -1.14 -28.90 -8.30
C GLU A 67 -2.49 -29.64 -8.33
#